data_AF-A0A9E4P9X7-F1
#
_entry.id   AF-A0A9E4P9X7-F1
#
_cell.length_a   1.000
_cell.length_b   1.000
_cell.length_c   1.000
_cell.angle_alpha   90.00
_cell.angle_beta   90.00
_cell.angle_gamma   90.00
#
_symmetry.space_group_name_H-M   'P 1'
#
loop_
_entity.id
_entity.type
_entity.pdbx_description
1 polymer ?
#
loop_
_entity_poly.entity_id
_entity_poly.type
_entity_poly.pdbx_seq_one_letter_code
_entity_poly.pdbx_strand_id
1 'polypeptide(L)'
;MTLSSATPWVAAGVAATVVIVILAVFLTTGGGSGGAQFGDHWHASLNISVCGGPNYTIPEPRILPGLHSHSDNVIHIEPRRPGESGGNASLDTFFESNGLRVEADLIAIPGDPVIRNGEPCDDGEPGRLRVLVNGSEVAEFLSYLPQDGDRVELIFD
;
A
#
# COMPACT_ATOMS: atom_id res chain seq x y z
N MET A 1 -39.09 45.96 4.48
CA MET A 1 -38.19 44.80 4.48
C MET A 1 -38.83 43.71 3.63
N THR A 2 -38.52 43.64 2.35
CA THR A 2 -39.03 42.59 1.45
C THR A 2 -38.04 41.43 1.46
N LEU A 3 -38.39 40.34 2.16
CA LEU A 3 -37.68 39.08 2.07
C LEU A 3 -37.88 38.54 0.66
N SER A 4 -36.81 38.57 -0.15
CA SER A 4 -36.77 37.93 -1.47
C SER A 4 -36.88 36.42 -1.24
N SER A 5 -38.05 35.85 -1.55
CA SER A 5 -38.22 34.40 -1.58
C SER A 5 -37.40 33.88 -2.76
N ALA A 6 -36.28 33.21 -2.46
CA ALA A 6 -35.53 32.49 -3.47
C ALA A 6 -36.50 31.56 -4.22
N THR A 7 -36.67 31.80 -5.51
CA THR A 7 -37.58 31.05 -6.38
C THR A 7 -37.23 29.55 -6.29
N PRO A 8 -38.21 28.66 -6.04
CA PRO A 8 -37.97 27.24 -5.74
C PRO A 8 -37.17 26.50 -6.82
N TRP A 9 -37.20 27.00 -8.05
CA TRP A 9 -36.43 26.51 -9.20
C TRP A 9 -34.91 26.65 -9.04
N VAL A 10 -34.44 27.70 -8.34
CA VAL A 10 -33.00 27.90 -8.08
C VAL A 10 -32.51 26.88 -7.05
N ALA A 11 -33.29 26.63 -5.99
CA ALA A 11 -32.96 25.62 -5.00
C ALA A 11 -32.95 24.20 -5.60
N ALA A 12 -33.91 23.88 -6.47
CA ALA A 12 -33.96 22.60 -7.18
C ALA A 12 -32.77 22.39 -8.12
N GLY A 13 -32.36 23.43 -8.87
CA GLY A 13 -31.19 23.36 -9.74
C GLY A 13 -29.86 23.17 -8.99
N VAL A 14 -29.70 23.83 -7.85
CA VAL A 14 -28.53 23.65 -6.98
C VAL A 14 -28.50 22.24 -6.39
N ALA A 15 -29.63 21.73 -5.89
CA ALA A 15 -29.70 20.37 -5.34
C ALA A 15 -29.36 19.32 -6.40
N ALA A 16 -29.89 19.45 -7.63
CA ALA A 16 -29.57 18.53 -8.73
C ALA A 16 -28.08 18.57 -9.09
N THR A 17 -27.47 19.76 -9.12
CA THR A 17 -26.03 19.92 -9.43
C THR A 17 -25.16 19.29 -8.35
N VAL A 18 -25.48 19.50 -7.06
CA VAL A 18 -24.78 18.89 -5.93
C VAL A 18 -24.90 17.37 -5.99
N VAL A 19 -26.08 16.83 -6.26
CA VAL A 19 -26.29 15.38 -6.41
C VAL A 19 -25.49 14.82 -7.58
N ILE A 20 -25.45 15.50 -8.73
CA ILE A 20 -24.66 15.07 -9.90
C ILE A 20 -23.16 15.11 -9.60
N VAL A 21 -22.66 16.16 -8.93
CA VAL A 21 -21.25 16.25 -8.54
C VAL A 21 -20.89 15.17 -7.53
N ILE A 22 -21.75 14.94 -6.54
CA ILE A 22 -21.56 13.85 -5.56
C ILE A 22 -21.56 12.49 -6.27
N LEU A 23 -22.51 12.25 -7.19
CA LEU A 23 -22.55 11.03 -8.00
C LEU A 23 -21.32 10.89 -8.89
N ALA A 24 -20.85 11.96 -9.54
CA ALA A 24 -19.65 11.94 -10.36
C ALA A 24 -18.41 11.67 -9.51
N VAL A 25 -18.32 12.26 -8.31
CA VAL A 25 -17.28 11.93 -7.33
C VAL A 25 -17.38 10.44 -6.98
N PHE A 26 -18.54 9.94 -6.54
CA PHE A 26 -18.71 8.50 -6.23
C PHE A 26 -18.45 7.55 -7.41
N LEU A 27 -18.75 7.95 -8.65
CA LEU A 27 -18.50 7.15 -9.85
C LEU A 27 -17.03 7.19 -10.29
N THR A 28 -16.32 8.28 -10.02
CA THR A 28 -14.88 8.42 -10.30
C THR A 28 -14.00 7.90 -9.16
N THR A 29 -14.52 7.86 -7.93
CA THR A 29 -13.88 7.28 -6.75
C THR A 29 -14.36 5.86 -6.46
N GLY A 30 -15.22 5.29 -7.32
CA GLY A 30 -15.74 3.93 -7.24
C GLY A 30 -14.64 2.94 -7.60
N GLY A 31 -13.82 2.60 -6.61
CA GLY A 31 -12.71 1.67 -6.73
C GLY A 31 -13.12 0.35 -7.39
N GLY A 32 -12.37 -0.04 -8.41
CA GLY A 32 -12.33 -1.42 -8.85
C GLY A 32 -11.94 -2.31 -7.67
N SER A 33 -12.51 -3.51 -7.62
CA SER A 33 -12.28 -4.57 -6.63
C SER A 33 -10.83 -4.57 -6.12
N GLY A 34 -10.59 -4.02 -4.92
CA GLY A 34 -9.40 -3.21 -4.57
C GLY A 34 -7.97 -3.73 -4.78
N GLY A 35 -7.77 -4.99 -5.17
CA GLY A 35 -6.45 -5.59 -5.39
C GLY A 35 -6.41 -6.49 -6.61
N ALA A 36 -5.20 -6.93 -6.99
CA ALA A 36 -4.93 -7.67 -8.22
C ALA A 36 -5.82 -8.89 -8.43
N GLN A 37 -6.30 -9.07 -9.64
CA GLN A 37 -7.16 -10.19 -10.04
C GLN A 37 -6.36 -11.27 -10.77
N PHE A 38 -7.01 -12.40 -11.02
CA PHE A 38 -6.42 -13.47 -11.81
C PHE A 38 -6.09 -13.01 -13.24
N GLY A 39 -4.85 -13.22 -13.66
CA GLY A 39 -4.37 -12.84 -14.98
C GLY A 39 -3.87 -11.40 -15.09
N ASP A 40 -3.98 -10.61 -14.02
CA ASP A 40 -3.27 -9.34 -13.92
C ASP A 40 -1.77 -9.58 -13.79
N HIS A 41 -0.96 -8.64 -14.30
CA HIS A 41 0.49 -8.65 -14.14
C HIS A 41 1.01 -7.21 -14.10
N TRP A 42 1.55 -6.79 -12.97
CA TRP A 42 2.20 -5.50 -12.83
C TRP A 42 3.34 -5.51 -11.82
N HIS A 43 3.98 -4.36 -11.66
CA HIS A 43 5.18 -4.19 -10.85
C HIS A 43 5.05 -2.96 -9.94
N ALA A 44 5.48 -3.11 -8.69
CA ALA A 44 5.71 -1.99 -7.77
C ALA A 44 7.16 -2.03 -7.29
N SER A 45 7.81 -0.88 -7.13
CA SER A 45 9.19 -0.87 -6.59
C SER A 45 9.15 -1.06 -5.08
N LEU A 46 10.12 -1.80 -4.54
CA LEU A 46 10.31 -2.03 -3.12
C LEU A 46 11.63 -1.43 -2.65
N ASN A 47 11.57 -0.64 -1.59
CA ASN A 47 12.73 -0.27 -0.81
C ASN A 47 12.53 -0.73 0.63
N ILE A 48 13.54 -1.36 1.22
CA ILE A 48 13.60 -1.65 2.65
C ILE A 48 14.93 -1.10 3.15
N SER A 49 14.89 -0.13 4.07
CA SER A 49 16.08 0.52 4.60
C SER A 49 16.01 0.63 6.12
N VAL A 50 17.16 0.44 6.77
CA VAL A 50 17.31 0.45 8.23
C VAL A 50 18.41 1.43 8.60
N CYS A 51 18.10 2.42 9.42
CA CYS A 51 19.00 3.45 9.93
C CYS A 51 19.83 4.15 8.83
N GLY A 52 19.21 4.43 7.67
CA GLY A 52 19.88 5.05 6.52
C GLY A 52 20.88 4.15 5.78
N GLY A 53 20.91 2.86 6.11
CA GLY A 53 21.72 1.86 5.43
C GLY A 53 21.29 1.57 3.98
N PRO A 54 22.03 0.71 3.28
CA PRO A 54 21.68 0.31 1.92
C PRO A 54 20.34 -0.45 1.89
N ASN A 55 19.68 -0.44 0.73
CA ASN A 55 18.44 -1.18 0.53
C ASN A 55 18.67 -2.68 0.69
N TYR A 56 17.85 -3.34 1.50
CA TYR A 56 17.80 -4.80 1.55
C TYR A 56 17.29 -5.36 0.23
N THR A 57 17.86 -6.49 -0.17
CA THR A 57 17.42 -7.25 -1.33
C THR A 57 16.69 -8.50 -0.85
N ILE A 58 15.45 -8.66 -1.31
CA ILE A 58 14.64 -9.83 -0.95
C ILE A 58 14.98 -10.97 -1.91
N PRO A 59 15.43 -12.13 -1.41
CA PRO A 59 15.80 -13.24 -2.27
C PRO A 59 14.59 -13.78 -3.03
N GLU A 60 14.83 -14.29 -4.23
CA GLU A 60 13.78 -14.98 -4.98
C GLU A 60 13.27 -16.20 -4.19
N PRO A 61 11.95 -16.32 -3.96
CA PRO A 61 11.41 -17.47 -3.25
C PRO A 61 11.52 -18.72 -4.13
N ARG A 62 11.86 -19.86 -3.51
CA ARG A 62 12.03 -21.15 -4.21
C ARG A 62 10.80 -21.58 -5.01
N ILE A 63 9.62 -21.19 -4.54
CA ILE A 63 8.34 -21.40 -5.21
C ILE A 63 7.78 -20.00 -5.41
N LEU A 64 7.51 -19.60 -6.66
CA LEU A 64 7.00 -18.27 -6.98
C LEU A 64 5.50 -18.17 -6.64
N PRO A 65 5.11 -17.48 -5.55
CA PRO A 65 3.71 -17.11 -5.28
C PRO A 65 3.25 -16.04 -6.27
N GLY A 66 1.95 -15.73 -6.27
CA GLY A 66 1.41 -14.63 -7.07
C GLY A 66 1.99 -13.25 -6.74
N LEU A 67 2.56 -13.05 -5.55
CA LEU A 67 3.26 -11.82 -5.16
C LEU A 67 4.70 -12.13 -4.73
N HIS A 68 5.72 -11.81 -5.54
CA HIS A 68 7.12 -12.19 -5.26
C HIS A 68 8.13 -11.14 -5.70
N SER A 69 9.39 -11.29 -5.28
CA SER A 69 10.53 -10.53 -5.80
C SER A 69 11.56 -11.44 -6.48
N HIS A 70 12.35 -10.89 -7.42
CA HIS A 70 13.45 -11.59 -8.09
C HIS A 70 14.82 -11.08 -7.63
N SER A 71 14.96 -10.66 -6.36
CA SER A 71 16.20 -10.01 -5.87
C SER A 71 16.55 -8.73 -6.63
N ASP A 72 15.53 -8.04 -7.15
CA ASP A 72 15.63 -6.86 -8.00
C ASP A 72 14.96 -5.63 -7.39
N ASN A 73 14.52 -5.74 -6.14
CA ASN A 73 13.79 -4.69 -5.41
C ASN A 73 12.48 -4.30 -6.10
N VAL A 74 11.82 -5.29 -6.72
CA VAL A 74 10.48 -5.15 -7.30
C VAL A 74 9.54 -6.16 -6.65
N ILE A 75 8.32 -5.71 -6.37
CA ILE A 75 7.17 -6.54 -6.09
C ILE A 75 6.54 -6.88 -7.44
N HIS A 76 6.66 -8.13 -7.87
CA HIS A 76 5.90 -8.68 -8.98
C HIS A 76 4.53 -9.11 -8.47
N ILE A 77 3.48 -8.59 -9.08
CA ILE A 77 2.10 -8.93 -8.76
C ILE A 77 1.49 -9.62 -9.98
N GLU A 78 1.33 -10.94 -9.88
CA GLU A 78 0.69 -11.79 -10.88
C GLU A 78 -0.11 -12.94 -10.22
N PRO A 79 -1.28 -12.67 -9.61
CA PRO A 79 -2.05 -13.68 -8.90
C PRO A 79 -2.46 -14.87 -9.80
N ARG A 80 -2.17 -16.09 -9.34
CA ARG A 80 -2.48 -17.33 -10.09
C ARG A 80 -3.55 -18.19 -9.42
N ARG A 81 -4.02 -17.80 -8.23
CA ARG A 81 -5.07 -18.51 -7.48
C ARG A 81 -5.86 -17.55 -6.59
N PRO A 82 -7.09 -17.93 -6.17
CA PRO A 82 -7.95 -17.04 -5.38
C PRO A 82 -7.34 -16.54 -4.07
N GLY A 83 -6.44 -17.33 -3.47
CA GLY A 83 -5.73 -16.95 -2.23
C GLY A 83 -4.68 -15.86 -2.39
N GLU A 84 -4.48 -15.34 -3.61
CA GLU A 84 -3.50 -14.29 -3.94
C GLU A 84 -4.17 -13.11 -4.68
N SER A 85 -5.50 -13.16 -4.87
CA SER A 85 -6.25 -12.17 -5.65
C SER A 85 -7.17 -11.32 -4.78
N GLY A 86 -7.64 -10.20 -5.32
CA GLY A 86 -8.53 -9.26 -4.66
C GLY A 86 -7.92 -8.74 -3.36
N GLY A 87 -8.65 -8.85 -2.26
CA GLY A 87 -8.16 -8.43 -0.94
C GLY A 87 -6.96 -9.23 -0.41
N ASN A 88 -6.63 -10.37 -1.01
CA ASN A 88 -5.43 -11.14 -0.66
C ASN A 88 -4.18 -10.71 -1.44
N ALA A 89 -4.31 -9.81 -2.43
CA ALA A 89 -3.16 -9.25 -3.13
C ALA A 89 -2.54 -8.11 -2.32
N SER A 90 -2.23 -8.35 -1.05
CA SER A 90 -1.77 -7.32 -0.11
C SER A 90 -0.26 -7.34 0.13
N LEU A 91 0.27 -6.26 0.73
CA LEU A 91 1.65 -6.23 1.20
C LEU A 91 1.93 -7.33 2.23
N ASP A 92 0.98 -7.65 3.10
CA ASP A 92 1.12 -8.76 4.05
C ASP A 92 1.35 -10.10 3.33
N THR A 93 0.54 -10.40 2.31
CA THR A 93 0.71 -11.62 1.51
C THR A 93 2.05 -11.62 0.77
N PHE A 94 2.51 -10.47 0.28
CA PHE A 94 3.86 -10.34 -0.27
C PHE A 94 4.93 -10.66 0.79
N PHE A 95 4.87 -10.07 1.97
CA PHE A 95 5.86 -10.30 3.02
C PHE A 95 5.94 -11.77 3.42
N GLU A 96 4.80 -12.38 3.76
CA GLU A 96 4.74 -13.79 4.17
C GLU A 96 5.30 -14.72 3.10
N SER A 97 4.93 -14.49 1.85
CA SER A 97 5.29 -15.38 0.74
C SER A 97 6.76 -15.25 0.30
N ASN A 98 7.43 -14.15 0.68
CA ASN A 98 8.87 -13.95 0.49
C ASN A 98 9.68 -14.19 1.78
N GLY A 99 9.04 -14.75 2.82
CA GLY A 99 9.68 -15.14 4.07
C GLY A 99 10.00 -13.99 5.02
N LEU A 100 9.49 -12.79 4.74
CA LEU A 100 9.59 -11.64 5.63
C LEU A 100 8.54 -11.74 6.73
N ARG A 101 8.89 -11.29 7.92
CA ARG A 101 7.88 -10.96 8.95
C ARG A 101 7.89 -9.46 9.16
N VAL A 102 6.83 -8.79 8.73
CA VAL A 102 6.65 -7.36 8.95
C VAL A 102 5.38 -7.19 9.78
N GLU A 103 5.49 -6.48 10.88
CA GLU A 103 4.40 -6.12 11.78
C GLU A 103 4.41 -4.61 11.99
N ALA A 104 3.43 -4.05 12.70
CA ALA A 104 3.35 -2.60 12.92
C ALA A 104 4.59 -2.00 13.61
N ASP A 105 5.34 -2.81 14.35
CA ASP A 105 6.50 -2.39 15.15
C ASP A 105 7.78 -3.20 14.88
N LEU A 106 7.81 -4.02 13.83
CA LEU A 106 8.90 -4.96 13.60
C LEU A 106 9.14 -5.29 12.13
N ILE A 107 10.42 -5.48 11.78
CA ILE A 107 10.85 -6.17 10.57
C ILE A 107 11.76 -7.35 10.96
N ALA A 108 11.51 -8.52 10.36
CA ALA A 108 12.44 -9.63 10.35
C ALA A 108 12.69 -10.07 8.90
N ILE A 109 13.95 -9.99 8.48
CA ILE A 109 14.42 -10.43 7.16
C ILE A 109 15.18 -11.74 7.35
N PRO A 110 14.95 -12.78 6.52
CA PRO A 110 15.66 -14.05 6.65
C PRO A 110 17.18 -13.89 6.64
N GLY A 111 17.83 -14.28 7.73
CA GLY A 111 19.29 -14.20 7.88
C GLY A 111 19.78 -12.96 8.61
N ASP A 112 18.91 -11.99 8.87
CA ASP A 112 19.23 -10.75 9.59
C ASP A 112 18.68 -10.76 11.02
N PRO A 113 19.20 -9.89 11.91
CA PRO A 113 18.58 -9.61 13.19
C PRO A 113 17.15 -9.09 13.03
N VAL A 114 16.30 -9.47 13.98
CA VAL A 114 14.97 -8.87 14.11
C VAL A 114 15.12 -7.44 14.60
N ILE A 115 14.45 -6.49 13.93
CA ILE A 115 14.47 -5.08 14.27
C ILE A 115 13.11 -4.68 14.83
N ARG A 116 13.08 -3.91 15.92
CA ARG A 116 11.85 -3.44 16.58
C ARG A 116 11.87 -1.95 16.84
N ASN A 117 10.69 -1.33 16.82
CA ASN A 117 10.54 0.07 17.22
C ASN A 117 11.14 0.30 18.62
N GLY A 118 11.91 1.38 18.74
CA GLY A 118 12.63 1.74 19.95
C GLY A 118 14.05 1.16 20.04
N GLU A 119 14.44 0.24 19.16
CA GLU A 119 15.85 -0.12 19.00
C GLU A 119 16.63 1.07 18.42
N PRO A 120 17.80 1.39 18.98
CA PRO A 120 18.54 2.58 18.57
C PRO A 120 19.20 2.38 17.21
N CYS A 121 19.20 3.43 16.40
CA CYS A 121 20.10 3.54 15.26
C CYS A 121 21.53 3.90 15.69
N ASP A 122 22.47 3.95 14.74
CA ASP A 122 23.89 4.25 15.01
C ASP A 122 24.11 5.65 15.62
N ASP A 123 23.16 6.57 15.44
CA ASP A 123 23.13 7.89 16.07
C ASP A 123 22.63 7.87 17.54
N GLY A 124 22.15 6.72 18.00
CA GLY A 124 21.63 6.50 19.35
C GLY A 124 20.15 6.87 19.52
N GLU A 125 19.49 7.39 18.49
CA GLU A 125 18.06 7.72 18.55
C GLU A 125 17.20 6.45 18.37
N PRO A 126 16.07 6.31 19.09
CA PRO A 126 15.19 5.16 18.94
C PRO A 126 14.49 5.18 17.57
N GLY A 127 14.76 4.15 16.76
CA GLY A 127 14.16 4.04 15.43
C GLY A 127 12.69 3.61 15.44
N ARG A 128 11.98 3.94 14.36
CA ARG A 128 10.58 3.63 14.13
C ARG A 128 10.35 3.13 12.70
N LEU A 129 9.67 2.00 12.60
CA LEU A 129 9.16 1.46 11.36
C LEU A 129 8.04 2.35 10.79
N ARG A 130 8.20 2.72 9.53
CA ARG A 130 7.20 3.41 8.71
C ARG A 130 7.13 2.74 7.36
N VAL A 131 5.92 2.63 6.82
CA VAL A 131 5.71 2.16 5.45
C VAL A 131 5.11 3.30 4.65
N LEU A 132 5.82 3.71 3.59
CA LEU A 132 5.37 4.74 2.69
C LEU A 132 4.95 4.09 1.37
N VAL A 133 3.86 4.57 0.81
CA VAL A 133 3.49 4.29 -0.58
C VAL A 133 3.41 5.61 -1.32
N ASN A 134 4.20 5.72 -2.39
CA ASN A 134 4.32 6.93 -3.20
C ASN A 134 4.68 8.18 -2.36
N GLY A 135 5.48 7.99 -1.31
CA GLY A 135 5.92 9.04 -0.39
C GLY A 135 4.92 9.41 0.71
N SER A 136 3.77 8.74 0.79
CA SER A 136 2.78 8.93 1.86
C SER A 136 2.80 7.76 2.84
N GLU A 137 2.87 8.03 4.13
CA GLU A 137 2.84 6.99 5.17
C GLU A 137 1.47 6.29 5.21
N VAL A 138 1.49 4.96 5.25
CA VAL A 138 0.30 4.10 5.30
C VAL A 138 0.31 3.36 6.63
N ALA A 139 -0.59 3.72 7.55
CA ALA A 139 -0.64 3.10 8.88
C ALA A 139 -1.07 1.63 8.82
N GLU A 140 -2.14 1.33 8.08
CA GLU A 140 -2.68 -0.03 7.93
C GLU A 140 -2.05 -0.77 6.73
N PHE A 141 -0.72 -0.67 6.60
CA PHE A 141 0.01 -1.11 5.41
C PHE A 141 -0.11 -2.61 5.11
N LEU A 142 -0.33 -3.46 6.12
CA LEU A 142 -0.50 -4.90 5.91
C LEU A 142 -1.72 -5.20 5.02
N SER A 143 -2.77 -4.38 5.13
CA SER A 143 -3.96 -4.47 4.29
C SER A 143 -3.85 -3.71 2.96
N TYR A 144 -2.74 -3.01 2.73
CA TYR A 144 -2.54 -2.24 1.51
C TYR A 144 -2.44 -3.16 0.30
N LEU A 145 -3.14 -2.79 -0.77
CA LEU A 145 -3.22 -3.55 -2.03
C LEU A 145 -2.36 -2.82 -3.08
N PRO A 146 -1.14 -3.29 -3.39
CA PRO A 146 -0.23 -2.61 -4.29
C PRO A 146 -0.79 -2.45 -5.70
N GLN A 147 -0.65 -1.26 -6.26
CA GLN A 147 -1.03 -0.92 -7.63
C GLN A 147 0.19 -0.86 -8.55
N ASP A 148 -0.05 -0.88 -9.86
CA ASP A 148 1.01 -0.75 -10.85
C ASP A 148 1.76 0.58 -10.69
N GLY A 149 3.09 0.50 -10.66
CA GLY A 149 3.98 1.66 -10.53
C GLY A 149 4.09 2.26 -9.14
N ASP A 150 3.44 1.66 -8.13
CA ASP A 150 3.62 2.09 -6.74
C ASP A 150 5.08 2.02 -6.31
N ARG A 151 5.48 2.99 -5.49
CA ARG A 151 6.75 2.96 -4.77
C ARG A 151 6.49 2.64 -3.31
N VAL A 152 6.81 1.42 -2.91
CA VAL A 152 6.66 0.92 -1.54
C VAL A 152 8.00 1.03 -0.83
N GLU A 153 8.03 1.73 0.30
CA GLU A 153 9.25 1.99 1.06
C GLU A 153 9.00 1.62 2.54
N LEU A 154 9.70 0.60 3.03
CA LEU A 154 9.79 0.26 4.45
C LEU A 154 11.03 0.94 5.00
N ILE A 155 10.84 1.87 5.92
CA ILE A 155 11.90 2.69 6.50
C ILE A 155 11.88 2.46 8.01
N PHE A 156 13.03 2.09 8.56
CA PHE A 156 13.28 2.11 10.00
C PHE A 156 14.31 3.20 10.30
N ASP A 157 13.87 4.29 10.92
CA ASP A 157 14.70 5.47 11.23
C ASP A 157 14.25 6.23 12.48
#